data_AF-A0A6B2FW11-F1
#
_entry.id   AF-A0A6B2FW11-F1
#
_cell.length_a   1.000
_cell.length_b   1.000
_cell.length_c   1.000
_cell.angle_alpha   90.00
_cell.angle_beta   90.00
_cell.angle_gamma   90.00
#
_symmetry.space_group_name_H-M   'P 1'
#
loop_
_entity.id
_entity.type
_entity.pdbx_description
1 polymer ?
#
loop_
_entity_poly.entity_id
_entity_poly.type
_entity_poly.pdbx_seq_one_letter_code
_entity_poly.pdbx_strand_id
1 'polypeptide(L)'
;MMFEYLNIELVGIYSTKVFLGGLPHDTKAYEIKDVFSVFGDIKNVEWPDSSNHPVYPPNGFAFVVYQNEKSVHHLLNYTKKDNITGALYVWFKSQTEFKPIEIRAWKCEDSTFIQKTFHFKKPKICCEVFIGGIPRSFSAVQLAGILEEHLKVNVFSVVIDVDTVHRYPKGTAKVAFSDSFDAWKAISVNKISLRIGNQLKHMEIKLFKKNVHAN
;
A
#
# COMPACT_ATOMS: atom_id res chain seq x y z
N MET A 1 -26.09 31.31 -4.40
CA MET A 1 -26.02 30.56 -5.67
C MET A 1 -24.77 29.69 -5.58
N MET A 2 -24.97 28.38 -5.77
CA MET A 2 -24.02 27.25 -5.64
C MET A 2 -22.53 27.60 -5.58
N PHE A 3 -21.89 27.34 -4.43
CA PHE A 3 -20.45 27.06 -4.42
C PHE A 3 -20.25 25.74 -5.17
N GLU A 4 -19.43 25.80 -6.22
CA GLU A 4 -18.94 24.65 -6.97
C GLU A 4 -18.21 23.69 -6.02
N TYR A 5 -18.93 22.67 -5.56
CA TYR A 5 -18.31 21.41 -5.16
C TYR A 5 -17.80 20.74 -6.42
N LEU A 6 -16.64 21.17 -6.90
CA LEU A 6 -15.88 20.38 -7.84
C LEU A 6 -15.40 19.15 -7.06
N ASN A 7 -16.24 18.12 -7.06
CA ASN A 7 -15.89 16.75 -6.74
C ASN A 7 -14.63 16.44 -7.52
N ILE A 8 -13.46 16.51 -6.87
CA ILE A 8 -12.25 15.87 -7.38
C ILE A 8 -12.65 14.41 -7.43
N GLU A 9 -12.96 13.94 -8.65
CA GLU A 9 -13.39 12.59 -8.87
C GLU A 9 -12.37 11.66 -8.22
N LEU A 10 -12.77 11.00 -7.14
CA LEU A 10 -12.07 9.83 -6.64
C LEU A 10 -12.29 8.72 -7.68
N VAL A 11 -11.65 8.85 -8.85
CA VAL A 11 -11.69 7.88 -9.92
C VAL A 11 -10.77 6.74 -9.57
N GLY A 12 -11.34 5.55 -9.52
CA GLY A 12 -10.61 4.31 -9.44
C GLY A 12 -11.03 3.48 -8.23
N ILE A 13 -10.64 2.22 -8.29
CA ILE A 13 -11.12 1.20 -7.38
C ILE A 13 -10.19 1.12 -6.17
N TYR A 14 -10.73 1.17 -4.95
CA TYR A 14 -9.94 1.08 -3.73
C TYR A 14 -10.02 -0.28 -3.03
N SER A 15 -8.99 -0.59 -2.24
CA SER A 15 -9.06 -1.65 -1.24
C SER A 15 -10.08 -1.28 -0.17
N THR A 16 -10.87 -2.24 0.30
CA THR A 16 -11.80 -2.00 1.42
C THR A 16 -11.08 -1.86 2.77
N LYS A 17 -9.76 -2.12 2.80
CA LYS A 17 -8.91 -1.98 3.98
C LYS A 17 -8.15 -0.66 3.92
N VAL A 18 -8.38 0.19 4.90
CA VAL A 18 -7.82 1.55 4.99
C VAL A 18 -6.91 1.63 6.21
N PHE A 19 -5.72 2.19 6.02
CA PHE A 19 -4.78 2.45 7.10
C PHE A 19 -5.11 3.76 7.81
N LEU A 20 -5.07 3.72 9.14
CA LEU A 20 -5.22 4.87 10.05
C LEU A 20 -3.93 5.03 10.86
N GLY A 21 -3.21 6.14 10.70
CA GLY A 21 -1.92 6.38 11.35
C GLY A 21 -1.90 7.61 12.26
N GLY A 22 -1.09 7.56 13.31
CA GLY A 22 -0.96 8.67 14.27
C GLY A 22 -2.09 8.74 15.30
N LEU A 23 -2.81 7.64 15.51
CA LEU A 23 -3.86 7.53 16.52
C LEU A 23 -3.31 7.91 17.91
N PRO A 24 -4.09 8.63 18.74
CA PRO A 24 -3.80 8.77 20.17
C PRO A 24 -3.54 7.42 20.84
N HIS A 25 -2.62 7.39 21.80
CA HIS A 25 -2.15 6.16 22.45
C HIS A 25 -3.23 5.44 23.28
N ASP A 26 -4.26 6.17 23.69
CA ASP A 26 -5.42 5.71 24.45
C ASP A 26 -6.62 5.30 23.56
N THR A 27 -6.45 5.31 22.23
CA THR A 27 -7.54 5.00 21.29
C THR A 27 -7.95 3.53 21.33
N LYS A 28 -9.24 3.28 21.52
CA LYS A 28 -9.82 1.92 21.53
C LYS A 28 -10.52 1.58 20.21
N ALA A 29 -10.69 0.27 19.95
CA ALA A 29 -11.36 -0.21 18.73
C ALA A 29 -12.77 0.36 18.54
N TYR A 30 -13.56 0.50 19.60
CA TYR A 30 -14.92 1.01 19.49
C TYR A 30 -14.94 2.50 19.12
N GLU A 31 -14.00 3.30 19.61
CA GLU A 31 -13.91 4.74 19.27
C GLU A 31 -13.59 4.92 17.79
N ILE A 32 -12.70 4.08 17.24
CA ILE A 32 -12.45 4.02 15.80
C ILE A 32 -13.74 3.62 15.07
N LYS A 33 -14.42 2.56 15.51
CA LYS A 33 -15.64 2.10 14.85
C LYS A 33 -16.72 3.18 14.85
N ASP A 34 -16.94 3.86 15.96
CA ASP A 34 -17.96 4.90 16.11
C ASP A 34 -17.70 6.05 15.14
N VAL A 35 -16.46 6.56 15.09
CA VAL A 35 -16.09 7.68 14.19
C VAL A 35 -16.19 7.28 12.72
N PHE A 36 -15.73 6.09 12.34
CA PHE A 36 -15.62 5.70 10.94
C PHE A 36 -16.88 5.00 10.38
N SER A 37 -17.80 4.55 11.22
CA SER A 37 -19.05 3.91 10.78
C SER A 37 -19.96 4.83 9.96
N VAL A 38 -19.82 6.15 10.11
CA VAL A 38 -20.58 7.15 9.34
C VAL A 38 -20.31 7.09 7.83
N PHE A 39 -19.18 6.52 7.41
CA PHE A 39 -18.83 6.33 6.00
C PHE A 39 -19.39 5.02 5.42
N GLY A 40 -19.82 4.10 6.29
CA GLY A 40 -20.52 2.86 5.96
C GLY A 40 -20.11 1.69 6.84
N ASP A 41 -20.64 0.50 6.53
CA ASP A 41 -20.52 -0.67 7.38
C ASP A 41 -19.08 -1.17 7.53
N ILE A 42 -18.62 -1.20 8.78
CA ILE A 42 -17.29 -1.71 9.15
C ILE A 42 -17.40 -3.21 9.42
N LYS A 43 -16.62 -4.01 8.70
CA LYS A 43 -16.43 -5.44 8.93
C LYS A 43 -15.65 -5.68 10.22
N ASN A 44 -14.48 -5.06 10.34
CA ASN A 44 -13.65 -5.11 11.54
C ASN A 44 -12.66 -3.93 11.61
N VAL A 45 -12.14 -3.71 12.82
CA VAL A 45 -10.97 -2.88 13.10
C VAL A 45 -9.86 -3.82 13.53
N GLU A 46 -8.67 -3.67 12.96
CA GLU A 46 -7.54 -4.57 13.23
C GLU A 46 -6.22 -3.80 13.26
N TRP A 47 -5.25 -4.28 14.03
CA TRP A 47 -3.88 -3.77 14.05
C TRP A 47 -2.90 -4.92 14.29
N PRO A 48 -1.61 -4.77 13.94
CA PRO A 48 -0.62 -5.80 14.20
C PRO A 48 -0.51 -6.09 15.69
N ASP A 49 -0.35 -7.38 16.01
CA ASP A 49 -0.17 -7.87 17.38
C ASP A 49 -1.35 -7.62 18.32
N SER A 50 -2.57 -7.52 17.77
CA SER A 50 -3.80 -7.31 18.55
C SER A 50 -4.11 -8.45 19.54
N SER A 51 -3.52 -9.64 19.39
CA SER A 51 -3.62 -10.71 20.38
C SER A 51 -2.90 -10.38 21.68
N ASN A 52 -1.74 -9.72 21.61
CA ASN A 52 -0.96 -9.32 22.77
C ASN A 52 -1.34 -7.91 23.26
N HIS A 53 -1.84 -7.07 22.36
CA HIS A 53 -2.32 -5.72 22.65
C HIS A 53 -3.80 -5.56 22.25
N PRO A 54 -4.74 -6.18 23.00
CA PRO A 54 -6.15 -6.22 22.60
C PRO A 54 -6.90 -4.91 22.80
N VAL A 55 -6.37 -4.00 23.61
CA VAL A 55 -7.09 -2.77 24.01
C VAL A 55 -6.73 -1.59 23.12
N TYR A 56 -5.45 -1.44 22.77
CA TYR A 56 -4.91 -0.26 22.08
C TYR A 56 -3.92 -0.65 20.98
N PRO A 57 -3.85 0.10 19.86
CA PRO A 57 -2.83 -0.10 18.84
C PRO A 57 -1.46 0.38 19.35
N PRO A 58 -0.49 -0.52 19.62
CA PRO A 58 0.74 -0.17 20.35
C PRO A 58 1.66 0.82 19.61
N ASN A 59 1.52 0.92 18.28
CA ASN A 59 2.30 1.81 17.44
C ASN A 59 1.49 3.01 16.90
N GLY A 60 0.33 3.30 17.51
CA GLY A 60 -0.53 4.41 17.09
C GLY A 60 -1.09 4.26 15.68
N PHE A 61 -1.29 3.03 15.19
CA PHE A 61 -1.94 2.79 13.91
C PHE A 61 -2.85 1.57 13.93
N ALA A 62 -3.90 1.64 13.14
CA ALA A 62 -4.86 0.56 12.94
C ALA A 62 -5.31 0.51 11.48
N PHE A 63 -6.13 -0.49 11.17
CA PHE A 63 -6.83 -0.62 9.92
C PHE A 63 -8.33 -0.69 10.17
N VAL A 64 -9.08 0.05 9.37
CA VAL A 64 -10.53 -0.15 9.24
C VAL A 64 -10.76 -0.95 7.97
N VAL A 65 -11.54 -2.02 8.06
CA VAL A 65 -11.96 -2.83 6.93
C VAL A 65 -13.46 -2.61 6.74
N TYR A 66 -13.83 -1.95 5.65
CA TYR A 66 -15.23 -1.80 5.27
C TYR A 66 -15.76 -3.07 4.59
N GLN A 67 -17.09 -3.26 4.66
CA GLN A 67 -17.77 -4.29 3.87
C GLN A 67 -17.81 -3.92 2.39
N ASN A 68 -17.92 -2.62 2.08
CA ASN A 68 -18.11 -2.11 0.73
C ASN A 68 -17.05 -1.08 0.37
N GLU A 69 -16.62 -1.10 -0.89
CA GLU A 69 -15.62 -0.17 -1.41
C GLU A 69 -16.14 1.27 -1.49
N LYS A 70 -17.44 1.48 -1.71
CA LYS A 70 -18.10 2.80 -1.65
C LYS A 70 -17.85 3.54 -0.33
N SER A 71 -17.72 2.82 0.79
CA SER A 71 -17.43 3.43 2.09
C SER A 71 -16.05 4.07 2.13
N VAL A 72 -15.09 3.53 1.38
CA VAL A 72 -13.76 4.12 1.23
C VAL A 72 -13.84 5.43 0.46
N HIS A 73 -14.64 5.49 -0.61
CA HIS A 73 -14.89 6.76 -1.33
C HIS A 73 -15.53 7.82 -0.43
N HIS A 74 -16.53 7.45 0.37
CA HIS A 74 -17.14 8.38 1.33
C HIS A 74 -16.13 8.92 2.34
N LEU A 75 -15.29 8.04 2.90
CA LEU A 75 -14.20 8.44 3.80
C LEU A 75 -13.24 9.40 3.09
N LEU A 76 -12.75 9.04 1.91
CA LEU A 76 -11.80 9.84 1.14
C LEU A 76 -12.36 11.24 0.79
N ASN A 77 -13.65 11.35 0.48
CA ASN A 77 -14.33 12.64 0.26
C ASN A 77 -14.36 13.54 1.50
N TYR A 78 -14.33 12.94 2.69
CA TYR A 78 -14.29 13.69 3.96
C TYR A 78 -12.87 14.09 4.37
N THR A 79 -11.83 13.44 3.81
CA THR A 79 -10.45 13.75 4.16
C THR A 79 -10.04 15.16 3.74
N LYS A 80 -9.09 15.72 4.48
CA LYS A 80 -8.34 16.90 4.08
C LYS A 80 -7.00 16.47 3.51
N LYS A 81 -6.53 17.16 2.48
CA LYS A 81 -5.23 16.90 1.86
C LYS A 81 -4.20 17.91 2.34
N ASP A 82 -3.05 17.42 2.76
CA ASP A 82 -1.89 18.24 3.04
C ASP A 82 -1.28 18.77 1.72
N ASN A 83 -1.07 20.08 1.63
CA ASN A 83 -0.67 20.72 0.37
C ASN A 83 0.78 20.43 -0.04
N ILE A 84 1.63 20.00 0.89
CA ILE A 84 3.06 19.77 0.66
C ILE A 84 3.31 18.30 0.36
N THR A 85 2.86 17.43 1.26
CA THR A 85 3.09 15.98 1.20
C THR A 85 2.04 15.25 0.38
N GLY A 86 0.86 15.85 0.18
CA GLY A 86 -0.29 15.20 -0.43
C GLY A 86 -0.98 14.16 0.47
N ALA A 87 -0.53 13.99 1.72
CA ALA A 87 -1.12 13.06 2.67
C ALA A 87 -2.56 13.45 3.01
N LEU A 88 -3.41 12.46 3.23
CA LEU A 88 -4.81 12.66 3.60
C LEU A 88 -4.97 12.52 5.11
N TYR A 89 -5.79 13.37 5.72
CA TYR A 89 -6.04 13.34 7.16
C TYR A 89 -7.49 13.58 7.53
N VAL A 90 -7.86 13.07 8.70
CA VAL A 90 -9.15 13.32 9.37
C VAL A 90 -8.83 13.74 10.81
N TRP A 91 -9.59 14.71 11.33
CA TRP A 91 -9.50 15.07 12.74
C TRP A 91 -10.16 14.01 13.61
N PHE A 92 -9.41 13.46 14.56
CA PHE A 92 -9.86 12.38 15.43
C PHE A 92 -9.76 12.79 16.90
N LYS A 93 -10.81 12.48 17.68
CA LYS A 93 -10.91 12.78 19.11
C LYS A 93 -10.90 11.48 19.91
N SER A 94 -9.94 11.35 20.81
CA SER A 94 -9.87 10.33 21.85
C SER A 94 -10.30 10.93 23.20
N GLN A 95 -10.08 10.20 24.29
CA GLN A 95 -10.37 10.69 25.64
C GLN A 95 -9.41 11.83 26.03
N THR A 96 -8.15 11.75 25.58
CA THR A 96 -7.08 12.67 25.98
C THR A 96 -6.68 13.68 24.91
N GLU A 97 -6.83 13.34 23.63
CA GLU A 97 -6.29 14.13 22.51
C GLU A 97 -7.33 14.40 21.42
N PHE A 98 -7.23 15.57 20.78
CA PHE A 98 -7.89 15.90 19.51
C PHE A 98 -6.85 16.33 18.49
N LYS A 99 -6.62 15.49 17.47
CA LYS A 99 -5.50 15.67 16.53
C LYS A 99 -5.84 15.11 15.14
N PRO A 100 -5.16 15.58 14.08
CA PRO A 100 -5.26 14.94 12.78
C PRO A 100 -4.59 13.56 12.81
N ILE A 101 -5.26 12.58 12.22
CA ILE A 101 -4.71 11.24 11.95
C ILE A 101 -4.63 11.03 10.44
N GLU A 102 -3.61 10.31 10.02
CA GLU A 102 -3.35 10.03 8.61
C GLU A 102 -4.28 8.93 8.10
N ILE A 103 -4.89 9.15 6.93
CA ILE A 103 -5.71 8.19 6.21
C ILE A 103 -4.96 7.76 4.96
N ARG A 104 -4.69 6.45 4.82
CA ARG A 104 -4.15 5.89 3.58
C ARG A 104 -5.06 4.80 3.04
N ALA A 105 -5.75 5.11 1.95
CA ALA A 105 -6.46 4.13 1.14
C ALA A 105 -5.54 3.60 0.04
N TRP A 106 -5.60 2.29 -0.22
CA TRP A 106 -4.83 1.67 -1.29
C TRP A 106 -5.64 1.67 -2.60
N LYS A 107 -5.10 2.25 -3.67
CA LYS A 107 -5.73 2.22 -4.99
C LYS A 107 -5.34 0.92 -5.70
N CYS A 108 -6.31 0.18 -6.23
CA CYS A 108 -6.03 -1.13 -6.84
C CYS A 108 -5.10 -1.02 -8.06
N GLU A 109 -5.18 0.09 -8.80
CA GLU A 109 -4.30 0.38 -9.95
C GLU A 109 -2.82 0.47 -9.55
N ASP A 110 -2.53 0.84 -8.29
CA ASP A 110 -1.16 0.92 -7.78
C ASP A 110 -0.50 -0.45 -7.60
N SER A 111 -1.25 -1.55 -7.78
CA SER A 111 -0.69 -2.91 -7.71
C SER A 111 0.09 -3.31 -8.96
N THR A 112 -0.06 -2.59 -10.08
CA THR A 112 0.54 -2.97 -11.36
C THR A 112 1.26 -1.82 -12.02
N PHE A 113 2.44 -2.11 -12.57
CA PHE A 113 3.16 -1.24 -13.48
C PHE A 113 3.59 -2.05 -14.68
N ILE A 114 3.44 -1.49 -15.88
CA ILE A 114 3.92 -2.05 -17.13
C ILE A 114 4.55 -0.91 -17.93
N GLN A 115 5.80 -1.08 -18.34
CA GLN A 115 6.52 -0.13 -19.16
C GLN A 115 5.88 -0.07 -20.55
N LYS A 116 5.49 1.12 -20.99
CA LYS A 116 4.74 1.34 -22.25
C LYS A 116 5.62 1.49 -23.49
N THR A 117 6.94 1.46 -23.33
CA THR A 117 7.88 1.55 -24.46
C THR A 117 7.67 0.36 -25.40
N PHE A 118 7.68 0.60 -26.72
CA PHE A 118 7.49 -0.39 -27.78
C PHE A 118 8.63 -1.44 -27.80
N HIS A 119 8.66 -2.33 -26.82
CA HIS A 119 9.49 -3.51 -26.85
C HIS A 119 8.76 -4.55 -27.70
N PHE A 120 9.31 -4.85 -28.88
CA PHE A 120 8.74 -5.81 -29.84
C PHE A 120 8.69 -7.27 -29.32
N LYS A 121 9.22 -7.56 -28.13
CA LYS A 121 9.28 -8.90 -27.54
C LYS A 121 8.88 -8.86 -26.06
N LYS A 122 8.00 -9.78 -25.65
CA LYS A 122 7.72 -10.02 -24.23
C LYS A 122 9.02 -10.47 -23.53
N PRO A 123 9.27 -10.04 -22.29
CA PRO A 123 10.43 -10.51 -21.53
C PRO A 123 10.36 -12.03 -21.37
N LYS A 124 11.53 -12.67 -21.39
CA LYS A 124 11.65 -14.11 -21.15
C LYS A 124 11.36 -14.40 -19.67
N ILE A 125 10.89 -15.61 -19.36
CA ILE A 125 10.65 -16.05 -17.98
C ILE A 125 11.90 -15.90 -17.10
N CYS A 126 13.10 -16.08 -17.66
CA CYS A 126 14.36 -15.89 -16.94
C CYS A 126 14.61 -14.45 -16.48
N CYS A 127 13.79 -13.50 -16.91
CA CYS A 127 13.86 -12.10 -16.49
C CYS A 127 12.94 -11.78 -15.29
N GLU A 128 12.28 -12.78 -14.70
CA GLU A 128 11.36 -12.59 -13.57
C GLU A 128 12.04 -12.86 -12.22
N VAL A 129 11.84 -11.94 -11.27
CA VAL A 129 12.30 -12.06 -9.88
C VAL A 129 11.15 -11.82 -8.91
N PHE A 130 11.33 -12.32 -7.69
CA PHE A 130 10.44 -12.08 -6.57
C PHE A 130 11.07 -11.10 -5.60
N ILE A 131 10.31 -10.11 -5.15
CA ILE A 131 10.75 -9.16 -4.13
C ILE A 131 9.84 -9.28 -2.91
N GLY A 132 10.43 -9.48 -1.73
CA GLY A 132 9.73 -9.51 -0.45
C GLY A 132 10.15 -8.37 0.48
N GLY A 133 9.36 -8.11 1.52
CA GLY A 133 9.64 -7.05 2.51
C GLY A 133 9.27 -5.64 2.02
N ILE A 134 8.46 -5.54 0.96
CA ILE A 134 8.04 -4.27 0.38
C ILE A 134 7.12 -3.53 1.36
N PRO A 135 7.38 -2.25 1.65
CA PRO A 135 6.42 -1.42 2.40
C PRO A 135 5.06 -1.42 1.72
N ARG A 136 3.99 -1.73 2.47
CA ARG A 136 2.62 -1.83 1.93
C ARG A 136 2.02 -0.48 1.47
N SER A 137 2.77 0.61 1.61
CA SER A 137 2.43 1.93 1.09
C SER A 137 3.01 2.20 -0.30
N PHE A 138 3.88 1.33 -0.82
CA PHE A 138 4.54 1.56 -2.11
C PHE A 138 3.69 1.09 -3.27
N SER A 139 3.49 1.95 -4.27
CA SER A 139 2.92 1.57 -5.56
C SER A 139 3.92 0.79 -6.41
N ALA A 140 3.40 0.05 -7.41
CA ALA A 140 4.20 -0.66 -8.39
C ALA A 140 5.11 0.28 -9.20
N VAL A 141 4.63 1.50 -9.47
CA VAL A 141 5.40 2.56 -10.13
C VAL A 141 6.57 3.03 -9.25
N GLN A 142 6.30 3.29 -7.97
CA GLN A 142 7.34 3.69 -7.01
C GLN A 142 8.40 2.58 -6.86
N LEU A 143 7.97 1.33 -6.74
CA LEU A 143 8.89 0.20 -6.66
C LEU A 143 9.75 0.08 -7.92
N ALA A 144 9.18 0.24 -9.11
CA ALA A 144 9.94 0.25 -10.36
C ALA A 144 11.02 1.33 -10.34
N GLY A 145 10.66 2.58 -10.05
CA GLY A 145 11.62 3.69 -10.00
C GLY A 145 12.76 3.48 -9.01
N ILE A 146 12.45 2.95 -7.82
CA ILE A 146 13.46 2.60 -6.81
C ILE A 146 14.43 1.55 -7.34
N LEU A 147 13.94 0.50 -7.99
CA LEU A 147 14.78 -0.56 -8.55
C LEU A 147 15.68 -0.03 -9.67
N GLU A 148 15.11 0.75 -10.58
CA GLU A 148 15.85 1.37 -11.69
C GLU A 148 16.95 2.30 -11.16
N GLU A 149 16.65 3.13 -10.16
CA GLU A 149 17.59 4.07 -9.56
C GLU A 149 18.71 3.35 -8.80
N HIS A 150 18.38 2.40 -7.93
CA HIS A 150 19.36 1.75 -7.05
C HIS A 150 20.20 0.67 -7.75
N LEU A 151 19.64 -0.04 -8.72
CA LEU A 151 20.30 -1.17 -9.36
C LEU A 151 20.84 -0.85 -10.76
N LYS A 152 20.46 0.31 -11.33
CA LYS A 152 20.78 0.70 -12.72
C LYS A 152 20.34 -0.40 -13.71
N VAL A 153 19.05 -0.73 -13.62
CA VAL A 153 18.34 -1.76 -14.41
C VAL A 153 17.15 -1.14 -15.11
N ASN A 154 16.59 -1.83 -16.10
CA ASN A 154 15.35 -1.45 -16.78
C ASN A 154 14.21 -2.39 -16.38
N VAL A 155 13.23 -1.85 -15.66
CA VAL A 155 12.07 -2.63 -15.18
C VAL A 155 10.99 -2.64 -16.25
N PHE A 156 10.63 -3.84 -16.72
CA PHE A 156 9.56 -4.02 -17.69
C PHE A 156 8.18 -3.99 -17.03
N SER A 157 8.02 -4.71 -15.91
CA SER A 157 6.75 -4.72 -15.18
C SER A 157 6.91 -5.05 -13.71
N VAL A 158 6.01 -4.53 -12.89
CA VAL A 158 5.88 -4.86 -11.47
C VAL A 158 4.44 -5.28 -11.20
N VAL A 159 4.26 -6.37 -10.47
CA VAL A 159 2.96 -6.83 -9.98
C VAL A 159 3.08 -7.09 -8.48
N ILE A 160 2.50 -6.21 -7.67
CA ILE A 160 2.42 -6.35 -6.22
C ILE A 160 1.38 -7.39 -5.87
N ASP A 161 1.75 -8.34 -5.02
CA ASP A 161 0.81 -9.32 -4.49
C ASP A 161 -0.14 -8.63 -3.50
N VAL A 162 -1.43 -8.72 -3.79
CA VAL A 162 -2.52 -8.25 -2.92
C VAL A 162 -3.29 -9.43 -2.36
N ASP A 163 -3.96 -9.25 -1.22
CA ASP A 163 -4.90 -10.25 -0.72
C ASP A 163 -6.17 -10.33 -1.60
N THR A 164 -6.76 -11.50 -1.71
CA THR A 164 -7.88 -11.74 -2.64
C THR A 164 -9.21 -11.17 -2.18
N VAL A 165 -9.34 -10.84 -0.89
CA VAL A 165 -10.62 -10.42 -0.29
C VAL A 165 -10.73 -8.89 -0.29
N HIS A 166 -9.69 -8.23 0.19
CA HIS A 166 -9.63 -6.79 0.42
C HIS A 166 -8.75 -6.08 -0.61
N ARG A 167 -7.98 -6.80 -1.44
CA ARG A 167 -7.06 -6.22 -2.43
C ARG A 167 -6.01 -5.29 -1.80
N TYR A 168 -5.63 -5.58 -0.56
CA TYR A 168 -4.61 -4.85 0.18
C TYR A 168 -3.23 -5.49 -0.04
N PRO A 169 -2.15 -4.71 -0.17
CA PRO A 169 -0.81 -5.24 -0.41
C PRO A 169 -0.32 -6.20 0.68
N LYS A 170 0.31 -7.30 0.26
CA LYS A 170 0.91 -8.30 1.16
C LYS A 170 2.36 -7.98 1.53
N GLY A 171 3.01 -7.09 0.79
CA GLY A 171 4.42 -6.72 0.96
C GLY A 171 5.37 -7.57 0.12
N THR A 172 4.87 -8.15 -0.96
CA THR A 172 5.62 -8.95 -1.92
C THR A 172 5.22 -8.57 -3.35
N ALA A 173 6.12 -8.78 -4.32
CA ALA A 173 5.86 -8.47 -5.72
C ALA A 173 6.65 -9.39 -6.65
N LYS A 174 6.14 -9.53 -7.88
CA LYS A 174 6.89 -10.07 -9.02
C LYS A 174 7.37 -8.93 -9.89
N VAL A 175 8.63 -8.98 -10.30
CA VAL A 175 9.25 -7.96 -11.15
C VAL A 175 9.85 -8.64 -12.37
N ALA A 176 9.48 -8.16 -13.56
CA ALA A 176 10.10 -8.58 -14.81
C ALA A 176 10.99 -7.46 -15.33
N PHE A 177 12.17 -7.83 -15.82
CA PHE A 177 13.11 -6.93 -16.47
C PHE A 177 13.08 -7.10 -17.99
N SER A 178 13.55 -6.09 -18.71
CA SER A 178 13.59 -6.12 -20.18
C SER A 178 14.58 -7.14 -20.74
N ASP A 179 15.63 -7.47 -19.98
CA ASP A 179 16.61 -8.50 -20.34
C ASP A 179 17.09 -9.34 -19.14
N SER A 180 17.81 -10.42 -19.43
CA SER A 180 18.31 -11.36 -18.43
C SER A 180 19.51 -10.82 -17.62
N PHE A 181 20.24 -9.83 -18.14
CA PHE A 181 21.37 -9.25 -17.46
C PHE A 181 20.92 -8.35 -16.30
N ASP A 182 19.88 -7.56 -16.51
CA ASP A 182 19.26 -6.76 -15.46
C ASP A 182 18.62 -7.60 -14.36
N ALA A 183 17.97 -8.71 -14.73
CA ALA A 183 17.48 -9.69 -13.76
C ALA A 183 18.63 -10.29 -12.93
N TRP A 184 19.75 -10.64 -13.58
CA TRP A 184 20.94 -11.15 -12.90
C TRP A 184 21.57 -10.10 -11.96
N LYS A 185 21.65 -8.82 -12.35
CA LYS A 185 22.11 -7.74 -11.45
C LYS A 185 21.25 -7.67 -10.20
N ALA A 186 19.92 -7.67 -10.36
CA ALA A 186 18.99 -7.57 -9.25
C ALA A 186 19.16 -8.75 -8.25
N ILE A 187 19.28 -9.97 -8.77
CA ILE A 187 19.51 -11.17 -7.95
C ILE A 187 20.87 -11.10 -7.26
N SER A 188 21.92 -10.62 -7.96
CA SER A 188 23.28 -10.52 -7.41
C SER A 188 23.36 -9.56 -6.23
N VAL A 189 22.56 -8.49 -6.24
CA VAL A 189 22.46 -7.55 -5.11
C VAL A 189 21.72 -8.18 -3.92
N ASN A 190 20.74 -9.06 -4.17
CA ASN A 190 19.95 -9.83 -3.18
C ASN A 190 19.11 -9.01 -2.20
N LYS A 191 19.50 -7.77 -1.87
CA LYS A 191 18.84 -6.93 -0.87
C LYS A 191 18.98 -5.46 -1.20
N ILE A 192 17.88 -4.72 -1.09
CA ILE A 192 17.87 -3.25 -1.12
C ILE A 192 17.48 -2.76 0.26
N SER A 193 18.19 -1.75 0.77
CA SER A 193 17.85 -1.10 2.04
C SER A 193 17.45 0.35 1.79
N LEU A 194 16.27 0.73 2.27
CA LEU A 194 15.71 2.07 2.10
C LEU A 194 15.42 2.69 3.46
N ARG A 195 15.70 3.98 3.59
CA ARG A 195 15.30 4.75 4.75
C ARG A 195 13.95 5.41 4.48
N ILE A 196 12.93 5.04 5.27
CA ILE A 196 11.57 5.59 5.19
C ILE A 196 11.27 6.24 6.53
N GLY A 197 11.32 7.57 6.56
CA GLY A 197 11.33 8.34 7.82
C GLY A 197 12.51 7.90 8.70
N ASN A 198 12.21 7.48 9.93
CA ASN A 198 13.21 6.99 10.88
C ASN A 198 13.44 5.48 10.83
N GLN A 199 12.77 4.76 9.93
CA GLN A 199 12.91 3.31 9.81
C GLN A 199 13.80 2.92 8.64
N LEU A 200 14.74 2.01 8.88
CA LEU A 200 15.44 1.29 7.84
C LEU A 200 14.60 0.07 7.44
N LYS A 201 14.19 0.01 6.18
CA LYS A 201 13.44 -1.12 5.61
C LYS A 201 14.33 -1.88 4.65
N HIS A 202 14.10 -3.18 4.58
CA HIS A 202 14.87 -4.10 3.77
C HIS A 202 13.94 -4.85 2.83
N MET A 203 14.25 -4.79 1.54
CA MET A 203 13.59 -5.57 0.52
C MET A 203 14.55 -6.67 0.05
N GLU A 204 14.08 -7.91 0.03
CA GLU A 204 14.84 -9.07 -0.40
C GLU A 204 14.48 -9.43 -1.84
N ILE A 205 15.48 -9.72 -2.67
CA ILE A 205 15.33 -10.07 -4.08
C ILE A 205 15.72 -11.54 -4.24
N LYS A 206 14.79 -12.35 -4.75
CA LYS A 206 14.97 -13.79 -4.93
C LYS A 206 14.61 -14.18 -6.35
N LEU A 207 15.27 -15.23 -6.86
CA LEU A 207 14.87 -15.83 -8.13
C LEU A 207 13.42 -16.31 -8.04
N PHE A 208 12.62 -16.03 -9.08
CA PHE A 208 11.29 -16.61 -9.17
C PHE A 208 11.42 -18.12 -9.48
N LYS A 209 11.05 -18.98 -8.53
CA LYS A 209 10.92 -20.42 -8.79
C LYS A 209 9.51 -20.70 -9.30
N LYS A 210 9.36 -21.03 -10.59
CA LYS A 210 8.15 -21.73 -11.04
C LYS A 210 8.18 -23.11 -10.36
N ASN A 211 7.17 -23.42 -9.55
CA ASN A 211 6.96 -24.81 -9.14
C ASN A 211 6.66 -25.62 -10.42
N VAL A 212 7.58 -26.51 -10.80
CA VAL A 212 7.46 -27.38 -11.98
C VAL A 212 6.68 -28.67 -11.66
N HIS A 213 5.93 -28.70 -10.55
CA HIS A 213 5.11 -29.84 -10.17
C HIS A 213 3.66 -29.41 -9.94
N ALA A 214 2.94 -29.24 -11.04
CA ALA A 214 1.48 -29.30 -11.11
C ALA A 214 1.11 -29.75 -12.53
N ASN A 215 1.28 -31.05 -12.76
CA ASN A 215 0.45 -31.95 -13.58
C ASN A 215 1.16 -33.30 -13.68
#